data_AF-A0A6P4C725-F1
#
_entry.id   AF-A0A6P4C725-F1
#
_cell.length_a   1.000
_cell.length_b   1.000
_cell.length_c   1.000
_cell.angle_alpha   90.00
_cell.angle_beta   90.00
_cell.angle_gamma   90.00
#
_symmetry.space_group_name_H-M   'P 1'
#
loop_
_entity.id
_entity.type
_entity.pdbx_description
1 polymer ?
#
loop_
_entity_poly.entity_id
_entity_poly.type
_entity_poly.pdbx_seq_one_letter_code
_entity_poly.pdbx_strand_id
1 'polypeptide(L)'
;MNLVTSSPLSVDSSSSTDSDWDNGGGSSSSSNGEEDTSCVISDCESSISGADRRRIIGEVRENKNVIGGFVKLEEHEAVYGLIKTRFLKGLGGVGEVVAVHRNACGSVAAHAKVQSFKVWERAVAKLRGGNANVKYGWFGTLGENDVRDIVSNGFGHRHGQTIIFSADHSPLQSVKRCVADKDGVRHLLLCRVILGRSELIVDPCNNKQQCNPSSEDYDSGVDSFSDPKNYIIWSSRINTHVLPAYLISYKLPSFKVSEKSEEQPLQPSSPWMPFPSLISVLSKNLPPNDIAIISMLYKDHKDNKISRHELIQKVRRIAGDKLLIAVIKSYKAKRKTCKIFPKVQTLQHDN
;
A
#
# COMPACT_ATOMS: atom_id res chain seq x y z
N MET A 1 23.73 49.06 -53.66
CA MET A 1 22.28 49.18 -53.41
C MET A 1 22.09 49.68 -51.98
N ASN A 2 21.09 50.53 -51.78
CA ASN A 2 20.87 51.42 -50.62
C ASN A 2 20.83 50.67 -49.27
N LEU A 3 21.50 51.15 -48.20
CA LEU A 3 21.03 52.14 -47.17
C LEU A 3 19.73 51.70 -46.49
N VAL A 4 19.59 51.65 -45.15
CA VAL A 4 19.52 52.76 -44.15
C VAL A 4 19.65 52.08 -42.75
N THR A 5 20.69 52.30 -41.91
CA THR A 5 20.85 53.28 -40.80
C THR A 5 19.70 53.37 -39.75
N SER A 6 19.84 53.66 -38.45
CA SER A 6 20.95 53.64 -37.47
C SER A 6 20.39 53.96 -36.06
N SER A 7 20.62 53.10 -35.06
CA SER A 7 20.97 53.44 -33.65
C SER A 7 19.96 54.25 -32.75
N PRO A 8 20.20 54.38 -31.41
CA PRO A 8 19.14 54.54 -30.39
C PRO A 8 19.24 55.80 -29.49
N LEU A 9 18.36 55.93 -28.48
CA LEU A 9 18.46 56.71 -27.21
C LEU A 9 17.29 56.21 -26.30
N SER A 10 17.48 55.70 -25.09
CA SER A 10 17.90 56.32 -23.80
C SER A 10 16.74 56.80 -22.93
N VAL A 11 16.58 56.09 -21.80
CA VAL A 11 16.40 56.57 -20.40
C VAL A 11 15.35 57.65 -20.13
N ASP A 12 14.42 57.33 -19.23
CA ASP A 12 14.04 58.29 -18.17
C ASP A 12 13.79 57.57 -16.84
N SER A 13 14.15 58.24 -15.75
CA SER A 13 14.00 57.79 -14.36
C SER A 13 12.98 58.66 -13.65
N SER A 14 12.13 58.09 -12.79
CA SER A 14 11.44 58.88 -11.77
C SER A 14 11.29 58.10 -10.46
N SER A 15 11.46 58.84 -9.37
CA SER A 15 11.59 58.33 -8.00
C SER A 15 10.73 59.15 -7.04
N SER A 16 10.03 58.47 -6.14
CA SER A 16 9.41 59.04 -4.94
C SER A 16 9.02 57.87 -4.01
N THR A 17 9.43 57.70 -2.74
CA THR A 17 9.48 58.60 -1.56
C THR A 17 8.11 59.22 -1.25
N ASP A 18 7.42 59.04 -0.12
CA ASP A 18 7.65 58.28 1.14
C ASP A 18 6.27 57.64 1.56
N SER A 19 5.92 57.20 2.78
CA SER A 19 6.54 57.22 4.12
C SER A 19 6.00 56.09 5.02
N ASP A 20 6.58 55.95 6.20
CA ASP A 20 6.02 55.15 7.32
C ASP A 20 4.70 55.71 7.86
N TRP A 21 3.91 54.85 8.51
CA TRP A 21 3.13 55.18 9.71
C TRP A 21 2.92 53.94 10.59
N ASP A 22 3.64 53.88 11.70
CA ASP A 22 3.20 53.15 12.89
C ASP A 22 1.92 53.78 13.44
N ASN A 23 0.94 52.97 13.83
CA ASN A 23 0.26 53.23 15.10
C ASN A 23 -0.38 51.98 15.70
N GLY A 24 -0.16 51.77 16.99
CA GLY A 24 -0.85 50.76 17.78
C GLY A 24 -2.19 51.28 18.31
N GLY A 25 -3.15 50.38 18.53
CA GLY A 25 -4.45 50.74 19.08
C GLY A 25 -5.40 49.55 19.13
N GLY A 26 -5.33 48.76 20.20
CA GLY A 26 -6.24 47.63 20.37
C GLY A 26 -7.63 48.06 20.87
N SER A 27 -8.66 47.32 20.47
CA SER A 27 -9.86 47.10 21.29
C SER A 27 -10.62 45.85 20.82
N SER A 28 -11.25 45.19 21.78
CA SER A 28 -11.87 43.87 21.66
C SER A 28 -13.22 43.87 20.95
N SER A 29 -13.49 42.84 20.14
CA SER A 29 -14.82 42.25 20.04
C SER A 29 -14.74 40.75 19.81
N SER A 30 -15.53 40.00 20.58
CA SER A 30 -15.55 38.54 20.63
C SER A 30 -16.59 37.95 19.68
N SER A 31 -16.23 36.91 18.94
CA SER A 31 -17.19 35.96 18.36
C SER A 31 -16.53 34.59 18.11
N ASN A 32 -17.29 33.53 18.37
CA ASN A 32 -16.81 32.14 18.37
C ASN A 32 -16.52 31.63 16.95
N GLY A 33 -15.47 30.84 16.80
CA GLY A 33 -15.10 30.10 15.59
C GLY A 33 -14.31 28.84 15.96
N GLU A 34 -14.51 27.76 15.23
CA GLU A 34 -14.12 26.40 15.63
C GLU A 34 -12.60 26.14 15.51
N GLU A 35 -12.05 25.32 16.40
CA GLU A 35 -10.62 24.99 16.47
C GLU A 35 -10.17 24.04 15.34
N ASP A 36 -9.88 24.60 14.16
CA ASP A 36 -9.24 23.86 13.06
C ASP A 36 -7.74 23.68 13.33
N THR A 37 -7.42 22.82 14.31
CA THR A 37 -6.04 22.48 14.72
C THR A 37 -5.31 21.64 13.68
N SER A 38 -4.96 22.29 12.56
CA SER A 38 -4.01 21.74 11.59
C SER A 38 -2.62 21.65 12.22
N CYS A 39 -2.32 20.50 12.82
CA CYS A 39 -1.01 20.21 13.41
C CYS A 39 0.05 20.20 12.31
N VAL A 40 0.78 21.32 12.16
CA VAL A 40 1.97 21.42 11.31
C VAL A 40 3.09 20.63 11.97
N ILE A 41 3.15 19.34 11.64
CA ILE A 41 4.18 18.41 12.13
C ILE A 41 5.54 18.87 11.58
N SER A 42 6.50 19.11 12.47
CA SER A 42 7.84 19.58 12.13
C SER A 42 8.58 18.59 11.23
N ASP A 43 9.01 19.08 10.06
CA ASP A 43 9.42 18.27 8.92
C ASP A 43 10.95 18.08 8.84
N CYS A 44 11.48 17.19 9.68
CA CYS A 44 12.81 16.57 9.52
C CYS A 44 13.98 17.55 9.25
N GLU A 45 14.06 18.66 9.98
CA GLU A 45 15.26 19.50 10.05
C GLU A 45 15.95 19.33 11.41
N SER A 46 16.86 18.36 11.50
CA SER A 46 17.78 18.24 12.63
C SER A 46 19.17 17.84 12.14
N SER A 47 20.08 18.80 12.19
CA SER A 47 21.48 18.68 11.75
C SER A 47 22.26 17.64 12.55
N ILE A 48 22.82 16.64 11.87
CA ILE A 48 23.89 15.81 12.46
C ILE A 48 25.20 16.59 12.32
N SER A 49 25.53 17.38 13.34
CA SER A 49 26.74 18.21 13.38
C SER A 49 28.01 17.36 13.52
N GLY A 50 28.59 16.97 12.39
CA GLY A 50 30.05 16.85 12.18
C GLY A 50 30.88 15.82 12.97
N ALA A 51 30.39 15.23 14.07
CA ALA A 51 31.24 14.66 15.12
C ALA A 51 31.19 13.13 15.32
N ASP A 52 30.43 12.37 14.53
CA ASP A 52 30.41 10.89 14.65
C ASP A 52 30.60 10.16 13.30
N ARG A 53 31.54 10.66 12.49
CA ARG A 53 31.84 10.09 11.16
C ARG A 53 32.81 8.89 11.19
N ARG A 54 33.03 8.27 12.36
CA ARG A 54 34.09 7.25 12.55
C ARG A 54 33.77 6.16 13.59
N ARG A 55 32.61 5.51 13.48
CA ARG A 55 32.38 4.20 14.14
C ARG A 55 31.45 3.19 13.46
N ILE A 56 30.93 3.46 12.25
CA ILE A 56 30.04 2.55 11.50
C ILE A 56 30.79 1.80 10.38
N ILE A 57 32.02 1.34 10.66
CA ILE A 57 32.72 0.33 9.84
C ILE A 57 33.46 -0.60 10.81
N GLY A 58 32.76 -1.62 11.29
CA GLY A 58 33.26 -2.58 12.28
C GLY A 58 32.12 -3.13 13.13
N GLU A 59 32.07 -4.46 13.26
CA GLU A 59 31.11 -5.22 14.08
C GLU A 59 29.64 -5.18 13.64
N VAL A 60 29.23 -6.24 12.93
CA VAL A 60 27.80 -6.62 12.79
C VAL A 60 27.33 -7.20 14.13
N ARG A 61 26.99 -6.31 15.06
CA ARG A 61 26.13 -6.63 16.20
C ARG A 61 24.74 -6.15 15.84
N GLU A 62 23.76 -7.06 15.74
CA GLU A 62 22.37 -6.71 15.43
C GLU A 62 21.83 -5.76 16.51
N ASN A 63 21.86 -4.47 16.19
CA ASN A 63 21.42 -3.43 17.11
C ASN A 63 19.89 -3.44 17.06
N LYS A 64 19.25 -4.03 18.08
CA LYS A 64 17.78 -4.26 18.15
C LYS A 64 16.92 -2.99 17.95
N ASN A 65 17.55 -1.82 18.00
CA ASN A 65 16.92 -0.52 17.78
C ASN A 65 16.90 -0.10 16.30
N VAL A 66 17.44 -0.90 15.36
CA VAL A 66 17.51 -0.57 13.93
C VAL A 66 16.95 -1.70 13.06
N ILE A 67 15.85 -1.41 12.34
CA ILE A 67 15.25 -2.34 11.37
C ILE A 67 15.31 -1.70 9.98
N GLY A 68 16.08 -2.29 9.07
CA GLY A 68 16.11 -1.87 7.65
C GLY A 68 16.54 -0.42 7.39
N GLY A 69 17.21 0.25 8.34
CA GLY A 69 17.57 1.68 8.26
C GLY A 69 16.60 2.63 8.98
N PHE A 70 15.53 2.10 9.58
CA PHE A 70 14.70 2.83 10.54
C PHE A 70 15.27 2.68 11.95
N VAL A 71 15.32 3.77 12.72
CA VAL A 71 15.76 3.81 14.13
C VAL A 71 14.53 3.89 15.04
N LYS A 72 14.50 3.08 16.10
CA LYS A 72 13.40 3.02 17.07
C LYS A 72 13.15 4.40 17.71
N LEU A 73 11.88 4.79 17.82
CA LEU A 73 11.43 5.94 18.61
C LEU A 73 11.25 5.54 20.08
N GLU A 74 11.51 6.49 20.97
CA GLU A 74 11.20 6.34 22.39
C GLU A 74 9.70 6.60 22.65
N GLU A 75 9.11 5.90 23.62
CA GLU A 75 7.65 5.94 23.83
C GLU A 75 7.14 7.30 24.32
N HIS A 76 8.03 8.13 24.86
CA HIS A 76 7.72 9.50 25.31
C HIS A 76 7.77 10.53 24.17
N GLU A 77 8.21 10.17 22.97
CA GLU A 77 8.17 11.08 21.81
C GLU A 77 6.72 11.29 21.35
N ALA A 78 6.29 12.54 21.22
CA ALA A 78 4.93 12.89 20.80
C ALA A 78 4.53 12.23 19.45
N VAL A 79 5.50 12.04 18.55
CA VAL A 79 5.33 11.35 17.27
C VAL A 79 4.98 9.87 17.44
N TYR A 80 5.62 9.17 18.40
CA TYR A 80 5.27 7.78 18.74
C TYR A 80 3.82 7.71 19.23
N GLY A 81 3.44 8.58 20.17
CA GLY A 81 2.09 8.65 20.73
C GLY A 81 1.01 8.91 19.67
N LEU A 82 1.27 9.86 18.75
CA LEU A 82 0.36 10.20 17.65
C LEU A 82 0.17 9.04 16.68
N ILE A 83 1.26 8.41 16.22
CA ILE A 83 1.22 7.28 15.29
C ILE A 83 0.50 6.08 15.92
N LYS A 84 0.84 5.74 17.17
CA LYS A 84 0.19 4.66 17.93
C LYS A 84 -1.32 4.89 18.07
N THR A 85 -1.72 6.11 18.43
CA THR A 85 -3.13 6.49 18.60
C THR A 85 -3.90 6.42 17.28
N ARG A 86 -3.37 7.00 16.19
CA ARG A 86 -3.98 6.97 14.85
C ARG A 86 -4.13 5.54 14.33
N PHE A 87 -3.08 4.73 14.45
CA PHE A 87 -3.06 3.33 14.03
C PHE A 87 -4.10 2.48 14.76
N LEU A 88 -4.12 2.54 16.10
CA LEU A 88 -5.08 1.78 16.91
C LEU A 88 -6.52 2.25 16.68
N LYS A 89 -6.76 3.57 16.56
CA LYS A 89 -8.10 4.11 16.21
C LYS A 89 -8.59 3.58 14.86
N GLY A 90 -7.71 3.55 13.84
CA GLY A 90 -8.02 3.00 12.52
C GLY A 90 -8.23 1.47 12.48
N LEU A 91 -7.86 0.75 13.54
CA LEU A 91 -8.14 -0.68 13.74
C LEU A 91 -9.31 -0.93 14.72
N GLY A 92 -10.05 0.10 15.14
CA GLY A 92 -11.14 -0.04 16.10
C GLY A 92 -10.67 -0.41 17.51
N GLY A 93 -9.45 -0.02 17.89
CA GLY A 93 -8.84 -0.32 19.19
C GLY A 93 -8.21 -1.71 19.29
N VAL A 94 -8.17 -2.49 18.20
CA VAL A 94 -7.66 -3.88 18.20
C VAL A 94 -6.19 -3.92 17.79
N GLY A 95 -5.34 -4.51 18.64
CA GLY A 95 -3.93 -4.76 18.36
C GLY A 95 -2.98 -4.17 19.41
N GLU A 96 -1.71 -4.51 19.30
CA GLU A 96 -0.63 -4.05 20.16
C GLU A 96 0.48 -3.46 19.28
N VAL A 97 0.88 -2.22 19.54
CA VAL A 97 2.06 -1.62 18.88
C VAL A 97 3.29 -1.96 19.71
N VAL A 98 4.17 -2.80 19.16
CA VAL A 98 5.40 -3.26 19.79
C VAL A 98 6.49 -2.19 19.70
N ALA A 99 6.60 -1.51 18.55
CA ALA A 99 7.55 -0.43 18.34
C ALA A 99 7.14 0.45 17.15
N VAL A 100 7.53 1.72 17.18
CA VAL A 100 7.53 2.61 16.02
C VAL A 100 8.98 3.02 15.78
N HIS A 101 9.39 3.08 14.53
CA HIS A 101 10.74 3.48 14.12
C HIS A 101 10.64 4.61 13.09
N ARG A 102 11.50 5.63 13.18
CA ARG A 102 11.65 6.70 12.19
C ARG A 102 12.67 6.32 11.12
N ASN A 103 12.44 6.69 9.88
CA ASN A 103 13.47 6.57 8.85
C ASN A 103 14.64 7.49 9.22
N ALA A 104 15.83 6.92 9.44
CA ALA A 104 17.00 7.72 9.82
C ALA A 104 17.64 8.43 8.61
N CYS A 105 17.26 8.04 7.38
CA CYS A 105 17.79 8.55 6.12
C CYS A 105 19.33 8.54 6.00
N GLY A 106 20.04 7.75 6.82
CA GLY A 106 21.49 7.89 7.05
C GLY A 106 22.42 7.58 5.88
N SER A 107 21.91 7.07 4.74
CA SER A 107 22.72 6.80 3.54
C SER A 107 22.58 7.94 2.51
N VAL A 108 23.58 8.08 1.62
CA VAL A 108 23.54 9.03 0.51
C VAL A 108 22.32 8.78 -0.39
N ALA A 109 22.00 7.51 -0.65
CA ALA A 109 20.82 7.12 -1.44
C ALA A 109 19.51 7.52 -0.74
N ALA A 110 19.42 7.41 0.58
CA ALA A 110 18.23 7.83 1.32
C ALA A 110 18.07 9.37 1.34
N HIS A 111 19.17 10.13 1.50
CA HIS A 111 19.16 11.59 1.32
C HIS A 111 18.69 11.97 -0.09
N ALA A 112 19.19 11.31 -1.14
CA ALA A 112 18.77 11.54 -2.52
C ALA A 112 17.28 11.27 -2.74
N LYS A 113 16.72 10.21 -2.14
CA LYS A 113 15.27 9.93 -2.15
C LYS A 113 14.46 11.05 -1.46
N VAL A 114 14.88 11.51 -0.27
CA VAL A 114 14.21 12.63 0.43
C VAL A 114 14.25 13.91 -0.39
N GLN A 115 15.40 14.27 -0.97
CA GLN A 115 15.53 15.47 -1.79
C GLN A 115 14.72 15.37 -3.08
N SER A 116 14.68 14.19 -3.71
CA SER A 116 13.83 13.93 -4.89
C SER A 116 12.35 14.13 -4.55
N PHE A 117 11.87 13.56 -3.44
CA PHE A 117 10.51 13.78 -2.95
C PHE A 117 10.23 15.27 -2.71
N LYS A 118 11.10 16.00 -1.99
CA LYS A 118 10.94 17.45 -1.74
C LYS A 118 10.96 18.28 -3.03
N VAL A 119 11.63 17.85 -4.09
CA VAL A 119 11.59 18.51 -5.42
C VAL A 119 10.25 18.27 -6.11
N TRP A 120 9.77 17.03 -6.11
CA TRP A 120 8.49 16.66 -6.71
C TRP A 120 7.28 17.24 -5.97
N GLU A 121 7.33 17.32 -4.64
CA GLU A 121 6.34 18.03 -3.81
C GLU A 121 6.19 19.49 -4.26
N ARG A 122 7.32 20.22 -4.42
CA ARG A 122 7.30 21.60 -4.93
C ARG A 122 6.84 21.71 -6.39
N ALA A 123 7.18 20.74 -7.25
CA ALA A 123 6.73 20.73 -8.65
C ALA A 123 5.22 20.49 -8.77
N VAL A 124 4.68 19.48 -8.08
CA VAL A 124 3.24 19.20 -8.06
C VAL A 124 2.47 20.34 -7.40
N ALA A 125 2.97 20.93 -6.31
CA ALA A 125 2.37 22.13 -5.71
C ALA A 125 2.23 23.27 -6.73
N LYS A 126 3.30 23.60 -7.48
CA LYS A 126 3.25 24.62 -8.54
C LYS A 126 2.24 24.29 -9.63
N LEU A 127 2.14 23.02 -10.05
CA LEU A 127 1.23 22.57 -11.09
C LEU A 127 -0.25 22.55 -10.64
N ARG A 128 -0.51 22.39 -9.34
CA ARG A 128 -1.86 22.17 -8.78
C ARG A 128 -2.33 23.30 -7.85
N GLY A 129 -1.91 24.54 -8.12
CA GLY A 129 -2.44 25.74 -7.44
C GLY A 129 -1.88 26.00 -6.04
N GLY A 130 -0.64 25.61 -5.77
CA GLY A 130 0.07 25.85 -4.51
C GLY A 130 0.08 24.67 -3.54
N ASN A 131 -0.72 23.62 -3.76
CA ASN A 131 -0.84 22.47 -2.86
C ASN A 131 -0.54 21.15 -3.59
N ALA A 132 0.45 20.39 -3.09
CA ALA A 132 0.80 19.08 -3.64
C ALA A 132 -0.12 17.93 -3.18
N ASN A 133 -1.08 18.21 -2.30
CA ASN A 133 -1.99 17.23 -1.69
C ASN A 133 -1.22 16.04 -1.09
N VAL A 134 -0.26 16.35 -0.21
CA VAL A 134 0.53 15.33 0.48
C VAL A 134 -0.27 14.73 1.62
N LYS A 135 -0.40 13.40 1.63
CA LYS A 135 -1.10 12.63 2.65
C LYS A 135 -0.20 11.55 3.24
N TYR A 136 -0.60 11.02 4.38
CA TYR A 136 0.01 9.83 4.95
C TYR A 136 -0.74 8.58 4.50
N GLY A 137 -0.02 7.57 4.00
CA GLY A 137 -0.57 6.30 3.54
C GLY A 137 0.15 5.10 4.16
N TRP A 138 -0.63 4.13 4.63
CA TRP A 138 -0.14 2.84 5.12
C TRP A 138 0.21 1.91 3.97
N PHE A 139 1.30 1.16 4.11
CA PHE A 139 1.70 0.11 3.17
C PHE A 139 2.06 -1.18 3.91
N GLY A 140 1.38 -2.27 3.55
CA GLY A 140 1.60 -3.59 4.15
C GLY A 140 2.82 -4.30 3.59
N THR A 141 3.77 -4.65 4.46
CA THR A 141 5.05 -5.28 4.06
C THR A 141 5.02 -6.80 4.21
N LEU A 142 5.88 -7.48 3.47
CA LEU A 142 6.06 -8.94 3.54
C LEU A 142 7.07 -9.37 4.64
N GLY A 143 7.42 -8.47 5.56
CA GLY A 143 8.37 -8.70 6.67
C GLY A 143 9.63 -7.84 6.57
N GLU A 144 10.57 -7.97 7.51
CA GLU A 144 11.75 -7.10 7.59
C GLU A 144 12.66 -7.10 6.34
N ASN A 145 12.75 -8.23 5.63
CA ASN A 145 13.52 -8.31 4.39
C ASN A 145 12.90 -7.44 3.28
N ASP A 146 11.57 -7.32 3.26
CA ASP A 146 10.82 -6.46 2.35
C ASP A 146 11.05 -4.98 2.69
N VAL A 147 11.01 -4.64 3.98
CA VAL A 147 11.38 -3.29 4.49
C VAL A 147 12.79 -2.90 4.06
N ARG A 148 13.77 -3.81 4.20
CA ARG A 148 15.16 -3.57 3.82
C ARG A 148 15.32 -3.38 2.31
N ASP A 149 14.58 -4.12 1.49
CA ASP A 149 14.54 -3.96 0.03
C ASP A 149 13.95 -2.58 -0.33
N ILE A 150 12.82 -2.19 0.28
CA ILE A 150 12.16 -0.89 0.05
C ILE A 150 13.07 0.29 0.41
N VAL A 151 13.76 0.26 1.56
CA VAL A 151 14.67 1.36 1.96
C VAL A 151 15.88 1.44 1.04
N SER A 152 16.46 0.30 0.66
CA SER A 152 17.65 0.25 -0.21
C SER A 152 17.31 0.63 -1.64
N ASN A 153 16.37 -0.08 -2.25
CA ASN A 153 16.11 -0.09 -3.70
C ASN A 153 14.85 0.69 -4.10
N GLY A 154 14.04 1.14 -3.13
CA GLY A 154 12.72 1.73 -3.40
C GLY A 154 11.65 0.65 -3.53
N PHE A 155 10.41 1.07 -3.80
CA PHE A 155 9.31 0.13 -4.00
C PHE A 155 9.50 -0.61 -5.35
N GLY A 156 10.10 -1.80 -5.27
CA GLY A 156 10.49 -2.57 -6.45
C GLY A 156 9.33 -3.26 -7.18
N HIS A 157 9.65 -3.82 -8.34
CA HIS A 157 8.74 -4.59 -9.21
C HIS A 157 7.99 -5.74 -8.50
N ARG A 158 8.49 -6.22 -7.35
CA ARG A 158 7.84 -7.28 -6.54
C ARG A 158 6.42 -6.92 -6.10
N HIS A 159 6.12 -5.63 -5.95
CA HIS A 159 4.82 -5.15 -5.50
C HIS A 159 3.82 -4.91 -6.65
N GLY A 160 4.22 -5.15 -7.90
CA GLY A 160 3.41 -4.94 -9.10
C GLY A 160 3.62 -3.59 -9.78
N GLN A 161 2.91 -3.36 -10.89
CA GLN A 161 2.96 -2.10 -11.67
C GLN A 161 2.21 -0.93 -11.01
N THR A 162 1.43 -1.20 -9.98
CA THR A 162 0.61 -0.22 -9.28
C THR A 162 0.59 -0.56 -7.80
N ILE A 163 0.94 0.39 -6.95
CA ILE A 163 0.97 0.22 -5.50
C ILE A 163 -0.22 0.90 -4.87
N ILE A 164 -0.88 0.19 -3.96
CA ILE A 164 -2.05 0.65 -3.23
C ILE A 164 -1.66 0.87 -1.77
N PHE A 165 -1.69 2.13 -1.33
CA PHE A 165 -1.58 2.53 0.07
C PHE A 165 -2.98 2.64 0.67
N SER A 166 -3.15 2.27 1.94
CA SER A 166 -4.40 2.54 2.65
C SER A 166 -4.34 3.92 3.32
N ALA A 167 -5.42 4.68 3.30
CA ALA A 167 -5.45 6.02 3.90
C ALA A 167 -5.21 6.00 5.43
N ASP A 168 -4.72 7.11 5.99
CA ASP A 168 -4.27 7.23 7.39
C ASP A 168 -5.29 6.70 8.43
N HIS A 169 -6.57 6.94 8.18
CA HIS A 169 -7.71 6.56 9.02
C HIS A 169 -8.27 5.14 8.73
N SER A 170 -7.77 4.45 7.69
CA SER A 170 -8.26 3.14 7.23
C SER A 170 -7.14 2.08 7.05
N PRO A 171 -6.28 1.82 8.06
CA PRO A 171 -5.13 0.90 7.94
C PRO A 171 -5.49 -0.56 7.64
N LEU A 172 -6.75 -0.96 7.83
CA LEU A 172 -7.20 -2.36 7.86
C LEU A 172 -6.77 -3.19 6.63
N GLN A 173 -6.82 -2.63 5.42
CA GLN A 173 -6.47 -3.37 4.21
C GLN A 173 -4.96 -3.63 4.10
N SER A 174 -4.13 -2.63 4.43
CA SER A 174 -2.68 -2.80 4.49
C SER A 174 -2.25 -3.73 5.63
N VAL A 175 -2.92 -3.66 6.79
CA VAL A 175 -2.72 -4.56 7.93
C VAL A 175 -3.07 -6.03 7.59
N LYS A 176 -4.10 -6.27 6.79
CA LYS A 176 -4.46 -7.62 6.28
C LYS A 176 -3.41 -8.19 5.31
N ARG A 177 -2.65 -7.34 4.59
CA ARG A 177 -1.59 -7.76 3.65
C ARG A 177 -0.26 -8.11 4.35
N CYS A 178 -0.03 -7.59 5.56
CA CYS A 178 1.24 -7.81 6.26
C CYS A 178 1.44 -9.28 6.64
N VAL A 179 2.63 -9.82 6.40
CA VAL A 179 3.02 -11.17 6.86
C VAL A 179 3.54 -11.06 8.31
N ALA A 180 3.18 -12.05 9.13
CA ALA A 180 3.71 -12.15 10.50
C ALA A 180 5.02 -12.97 10.51
N ASP A 181 5.96 -12.56 11.36
CA ASP A 181 7.17 -13.30 11.64
C ASP A 181 6.94 -14.50 12.59
N LYS A 182 8.03 -15.09 13.09
CA LYS A 182 8.00 -16.24 14.01
C LYS A 182 7.38 -15.90 15.38
N ASP A 183 7.47 -14.64 15.80
CA ASP A 183 7.00 -14.14 17.10
C ASP A 183 5.60 -13.50 17.01
N GLY A 184 4.99 -13.53 15.82
CA GLY A 184 3.68 -12.95 15.52
C GLY A 184 3.71 -11.44 15.23
N VAL A 185 4.89 -10.82 15.17
CA VAL A 185 5.05 -9.41 14.81
C VAL A 185 4.83 -9.23 13.31
N ARG A 186 4.12 -8.16 12.95
CA ARG A 186 3.92 -7.69 11.58
C ARG A 186 4.53 -6.30 11.45
N HIS A 187 4.98 -5.96 10.25
CA HIS A 187 5.59 -4.66 9.97
C HIS A 187 4.79 -3.90 8.92
N LEU A 188 4.46 -2.65 9.22
CA LEU A 188 3.67 -1.75 8.40
C LEU A 188 4.46 -0.47 8.17
N LEU A 189 4.56 -0.01 6.91
CA LEU A 189 5.16 1.26 6.58
C LEU A 189 4.12 2.37 6.60
N LEU A 190 4.46 3.52 7.17
CA LEU A 190 3.75 4.78 7.05
C LEU A 190 4.55 5.69 6.13
N CYS A 191 4.00 5.99 4.96
CA CYS A 191 4.67 6.78 3.93
C CYS A 191 4.00 8.13 3.76
N ARG A 192 4.78 9.17 3.44
CA ARG A 192 4.24 10.37 2.79
C ARG A 192 4.00 10.06 1.33
N VAL A 193 2.84 10.46 0.83
CA VAL A 193 2.38 10.21 -0.54
C VAL A 193 1.91 11.53 -1.14
N ILE A 194 2.50 11.95 -2.24
CA ILE A 194 2.06 13.09 -3.04
C ILE A 194 0.88 12.62 -3.89
N LEU A 195 -0.34 13.06 -3.57
CA LEU A 195 -1.52 12.70 -4.36
C LEU A 195 -1.77 13.65 -5.52
N GLY A 196 -1.35 14.92 -5.42
CA GLY A 196 -1.62 15.94 -6.43
C GLY A 196 -3.10 16.01 -6.80
N ARG A 197 -3.39 16.07 -8.11
CA ARG A 197 -4.75 15.83 -8.63
C ARG A 197 -4.96 14.32 -8.80
N SER A 198 -5.95 13.75 -8.11
CA SER A 198 -6.25 12.32 -8.19
C SER A 198 -7.32 12.00 -9.26
N GLU A 199 -7.19 10.87 -9.96
CA GLU A 199 -8.28 10.27 -10.75
C GLU A 199 -9.09 9.24 -9.93
N LEU A 200 -10.35 9.01 -10.28
CA LEU A 200 -11.20 8.03 -9.61
C LEU A 200 -10.99 6.63 -10.20
N ILE A 201 -10.54 5.68 -9.39
CA ILE A 201 -10.29 4.29 -9.78
C ILE A 201 -11.26 3.38 -9.00
N VAL A 202 -12.36 3.01 -9.65
CA VAL A 202 -13.45 2.21 -9.06
C VAL A 202 -13.02 0.78 -8.71
N ASP A 203 -12.06 0.20 -9.44
CA ASP A 203 -11.48 -1.12 -9.13
C ASP A 203 -9.94 -1.11 -9.20
N PRO A 204 -9.27 -0.70 -8.11
CA PRO A 204 -7.80 -0.71 -8.00
C PRO A 204 -7.19 -2.12 -8.09
N CYS A 205 -7.97 -3.16 -7.80
CA CYS A 205 -7.49 -4.54 -7.69
C CYS A 205 -7.49 -5.27 -9.04
N ASN A 206 -8.42 -4.93 -9.94
CA ASN A 206 -8.49 -5.51 -11.28
C ASN A 206 -7.88 -4.62 -12.37
N ASN A 207 -7.69 -3.31 -12.14
CA ASN A 207 -6.95 -2.43 -13.06
C ASN A 207 -5.41 -2.64 -12.98
N LYS A 208 -4.96 -3.86 -13.31
CA LYS A 208 -3.55 -4.28 -13.22
C LYS A 208 -2.70 -3.90 -14.42
N GLN A 209 -3.28 -3.27 -15.43
CA GLN A 209 -2.66 -3.06 -16.74
C GLN A 209 -2.26 -1.59 -16.96
N GLN A 210 -2.88 -0.67 -16.23
CA GLN A 210 -2.58 0.76 -16.26
C GLN A 210 -1.34 1.05 -15.40
N CYS A 211 -0.22 1.37 -16.05
CA CYS A 211 1.08 1.63 -15.43
C CYS A 211 1.40 3.13 -15.25
N ASN A 212 0.47 4.00 -15.63
CA ASN A 212 0.57 5.46 -15.68
C ASN A 212 -0.82 6.07 -15.42
N PRO A 213 -0.94 7.35 -15.03
CA PRO A 213 -2.22 8.03 -14.99
C PRO A 213 -2.93 8.02 -16.36
N SER A 214 -4.26 8.18 -16.37
CA SER A 214 -5.07 8.20 -17.60
C SER A 214 -4.82 9.44 -18.48
N SER A 215 -4.30 10.52 -17.87
CA SER A 215 -3.87 11.77 -18.50
C SER A 215 -2.74 12.41 -17.66
N GLU A 216 -1.90 13.24 -18.27
CA GLU A 216 -0.88 14.04 -17.56
C GLU A 216 -1.50 15.01 -16.53
N ASP A 217 -2.80 15.28 -16.65
CA ASP A 217 -3.61 16.01 -15.67
C ASP A 217 -3.70 15.35 -14.29
N TYR A 218 -3.36 14.07 -14.16
CA TYR A 218 -3.47 13.30 -12.91
C TYR A 218 -2.12 12.85 -12.37
N ASP A 219 -2.00 12.82 -11.04
CA ASP A 219 -0.77 12.48 -10.31
C ASP A 219 -0.88 11.18 -9.50
N SER A 220 -2.08 10.85 -9.03
CA SER A 220 -2.42 9.61 -8.31
C SER A 220 -3.83 9.13 -8.68
N GLY A 221 -4.23 7.97 -8.17
CA GLY A 221 -5.62 7.54 -8.15
C GLY A 221 -6.18 7.42 -6.73
N VAL A 222 -7.51 7.50 -6.59
CA VAL A 222 -8.26 7.25 -5.35
C VAL A 222 -9.49 6.38 -5.63
N ASP A 223 -9.97 5.64 -4.64
CA ASP A 223 -11.22 4.86 -4.73
C ASP A 223 -12.50 5.66 -4.44
N SER A 224 -12.37 6.83 -3.81
CA SER A 224 -13.45 7.78 -3.54
C SER A 224 -12.88 9.19 -3.41
N PHE A 225 -13.59 10.23 -3.88
CA PHE A 225 -13.16 11.62 -3.66
C PHE A 225 -13.51 12.14 -2.25
N SER A 226 -14.61 11.66 -1.65
CA SER A 226 -15.12 12.17 -0.37
C SER A 226 -14.51 11.46 0.84
N ASP A 227 -14.22 10.17 0.71
CA ASP A 227 -13.70 9.30 1.78
C ASP A 227 -12.74 8.27 1.16
N PRO A 228 -11.56 8.70 0.65
CA PRO A 228 -10.60 7.82 0.00
C PRO A 228 -9.99 6.84 1.02
N LYS A 229 -10.18 5.54 0.80
CA LYS A 229 -9.62 4.48 1.64
C LYS A 229 -8.36 3.88 1.02
N ASN A 230 -8.20 4.03 -0.29
CA ASN A 230 -7.06 3.54 -1.05
C ASN A 230 -6.47 4.66 -1.91
N TYR A 231 -5.16 4.88 -1.78
CA TYR A 231 -4.38 5.73 -2.67
C TYR A 231 -3.61 4.83 -3.64
N ILE A 232 -3.74 5.11 -4.93
CA ILE A 232 -3.17 4.33 -6.01
C ILE A 232 -2.00 5.13 -6.61
N ILE A 233 -0.79 4.58 -6.54
CA ILE A 233 0.42 5.17 -7.10
C ILE A 233 1.03 4.22 -8.12
N TRP A 234 1.17 4.69 -9.35
CA TRP A 234 1.78 3.92 -10.44
C TRP A 234 3.29 3.76 -10.27
N SER A 235 3.84 2.65 -10.78
CA SER A 235 5.27 2.36 -10.71
C SER A 235 6.15 3.44 -11.36
N SER A 236 5.63 4.18 -12.35
CA SER A 236 6.35 5.30 -12.98
C SER A 236 6.54 6.52 -12.05
N ARG A 237 5.66 6.70 -11.05
CA ARG A 237 5.68 7.83 -10.11
C ARG A 237 6.16 7.46 -8.71
N ILE A 238 6.32 6.18 -8.38
CA ILE A 238 6.51 5.77 -6.98
C ILE A 238 7.81 6.27 -6.33
N ASN A 239 8.91 6.28 -7.08
CA ASN A 239 10.22 6.72 -6.56
C ASN A 239 10.31 8.23 -6.33
N THR A 240 9.30 8.99 -6.77
CA THR A 240 9.24 10.45 -6.67
C THR A 240 8.07 10.94 -5.82
N HIS A 241 6.94 10.22 -5.82
CA HIS A 241 5.71 10.57 -5.11
C HIS A 241 5.53 9.85 -3.76
N VAL A 242 6.43 8.91 -3.38
CA VAL A 242 6.34 8.20 -2.10
C VAL A 242 7.65 8.26 -1.32
N LEU A 243 7.56 8.62 -0.04
CA LEU A 243 8.67 8.60 0.91
C LEU A 243 8.30 7.79 2.17
N PRO A 244 8.95 6.63 2.41
CA PRO A 244 8.79 5.90 3.67
C PRO A 244 9.28 6.73 4.85
N ALA A 245 8.39 7.07 5.79
CA ALA A 245 8.67 7.96 6.91
C ALA A 245 8.83 7.19 8.23
N TYR A 246 7.92 6.25 8.50
CA TYR A 246 7.93 5.44 9.73
C TYR A 246 7.66 3.96 9.47
N LEU A 247 8.16 3.11 10.37
CA LEU A 247 7.95 1.66 10.38
C LEU A 247 7.30 1.26 11.71
N ILE A 248 6.08 0.73 11.64
CA ILE A 248 5.27 0.31 12.77
C ILE A 248 5.37 -1.21 12.87
N SER A 249 5.92 -1.71 13.97
CA SER A 249 5.94 -3.12 14.32
C SER A 249 4.80 -3.39 15.31
N TYR A 250 3.89 -4.31 14.97
CA TYR A 250 2.66 -4.53 15.72
C TYR A 250 2.31 -6.02 15.79
N LYS A 251 1.58 -6.42 16.83
CA LYS A 251 0.90 -7.71 16.94
C LYS A 251 -0.61 -7.49 16.84
N LEU A 252 -1.30 -8.46 16.27
CA LEU A 252 -2.75 -8.55 16.39
C LEU A 252 -3.08 -9.70 17.35
N PRO A 253 -4.14 -9.58 18.17
CA PRO A 253 -4.64 -10.74 18.89
C PRO A 253 -4.96 -11.85 17.89
N SER A 254 -4.58 -13.08 18.24
CA SER A 254 -4.93 -14.25 17.44
C SER A 254 -6.44 -14.37 17.38
N PHE A 255 -7.04 -14.06 16.24
CA PHE A 255 -8.46 -14.28 15.98
C PHE A 255 -8.74 -15.79 15.96
N LYS A 256 -8.93 -16.38 17.15
CA LYS A 256 -9.66 -17.65 17.32
C LYS A 256 -11.16 -17.40 17.12
N VAL A 257 -11.54 -16.92 15.94
CA VAL A 257 -12.93 -16.55 15.63
C VAL A 257 -13.37 -17.27 14.36
N SER A 258 -14.48 -18.00 14.50
CA SER A 258 -15.20 -18.68 13.42
C SER A 258 -15.53 -17.71 12.28
N GLU A 259 -15.15 -18.06 11.05
CA GLU A 259 -15.39 -17.23 9.86
C GLU A 259 -16.90 -17.01 9.62
N LYS A 260 -17.35 -15.76 9.77
CA LYS A 260 -18.55 -15.22 9.12
C LYS A 260 -18.17 -13.90 8.45
N SER A 261 -18.32 -13.85 7.11
CA SER A 261 -18.49 -12.65 6.24
C SER A 261 -17.52 -11.46 6.43
N GLU A 262 -16.90 -10.87 5.40
CA GLU A 262 -17.10 -10.99 3.95
C GLU A 262 -15.85 -10.56 3.16
N GLU A 263 -15.77 -11.03 1.92
CA GLU A 263 -14.90 -10.57 0.82
C GLU A 263 -13.40 -10.31 1.11
N GLN A 264 -12.64 -11.42 1.12
CA GLN A 264 -11.26 -11.44 0.62
C GLN A 264 -11.23 -11.96 -0.82
N PRO A 265 -10.20 -11.63 -1.64
CA PRO A 265 -9.90 -12.36 -2.86
C PRO A 265 -9.65 -13.83 -2.51
N LEU A 266 -10.59 -14.69 -2.89
CA LEU A 266 -10.70 -16.05 -2.37
C LEU A 266 -9.41 -16.86 -2.51
N GLN A 267 -8.66 -17.02 -1.42
CA GLN A 267 -8.17 -18.36 -1.11
C GLN A 267 -9.42 -19.27 -1.09
N PRO A 268 -9.44 -20.38 -1.83
CA PRO A 268 -10.59 -21.28 -1.81
C PRO A 268 -10.61 -22.06 -0.48
N SER A 269 -11.12 -21.40 0.57
CA SER A 269 -11.51 -22.01 1.85
C SER A 269 -12.73 -22.90 1.64
N SER A 270 -12.50 -24.06 1.01
CA SER A 270 -13.45 -25.16 1.03
C SER A 270 -12.76 -26.50 0.88
N PRO A 271 -13.30 -27.58 1.50
CA PRO A 271 -12.70 -28.90 1.44
C PRO A 271 -12.50 -29.34 -0.01
N TRP A 272 -11.24 -29.61 -0.35
CA TRP A 272 -10.78 -29.72 -1.72
C TRP A 272 -11.56 -30.73 -2.56
N MET A 273 -11.92 -30.32 -3.77
CA MET A 273 -12.15 -31.23 -4.89
C MET A 273 -10.76 -31.62 -5.42
N PRO A 274 -10.42 -32.92 -5.52
CA PRO A 274 -9.19 -33.34 -6.19
C PRO A 274 -9.18 -32.85 -7.64
N PHE A 275 -8.05 -32.33 -8.13
CA PHE A 275 -7.92 -31.91 -9.53
C PHE A 275 -8.37 -32.98 -10.57
N PRO A 276 -8.10 -34.28 -10.41
CA PRO A 276 -8.65 -35.31 -11.30
C PRO A 276 -10.19 -35.31 -11.35
N SER A 277 -10.86 -35.09 -10.21
CA SER A 277 -12.31 -34.95 -10.14
C SER A 277 -12.80 -33.65 -10.80
N LEU A 278 -12.02 -32.56 -10.72
CA LEU A 278 -12.33 -31.33 -11.45
C LEU A 278 -12.28 -31.53 -12.96
N ILE A 279 -11.20 -32.17 -13.46
CA ILE A 279 -11.03 -32.49 -14.89
C ILE A 279 -12.19 -33.37 -15.39
N SER A 280 -12.57 -34.40 -14.63
CA SER A 280 -13.69 -35.31 -14.95
C SER A 280 -15.08 -34.64 -15.00
N VAL A 281 -15.28 -33.52 -14.30
CA VAL A 281 -16.54 -32.75 -14.39
C VAL A 281 -16.45 -31.68 -15.48
N LEU A 282 -15.29 -31.05 -15.65
CA LEU A 282 -15.05 -30.10 -16.74
C LEU A 282 -15.16 -30.78 -18.12
N SER A 283 -14.76 -32.05 -18.24
CA SER A 283 -14.85 -32.80 -19.51
C SER A 283 -16.27 -33.08 -20.01
N LYS A 284 -17.29 -32.68 -19.23
CA LYS A 284 -18.71 -32.71 -19.63
C LYS A 284 -19.21 -31.36 -20.13
N ASN A 285 -18.39 -30.31 -20.04
CA ASN A 285 -18.76 -28.92 -20.26
C ASN A 285 -17.77 -28.14 -21.16
N LEU A 286 -16.58 -28.69 -21.41
CA LEU A 286 -15.54 -28.07 -22.25
C LEU A 286 -15.19 -28.96 -23.45
N PRO A 287 -14.72 -28.37 -24.57
CA PRO A 287 -14.16 -29.09 -25.71
C PRO A 287 -13.04 -30.09 -25.31
N PRO A 288 -12.89 -31.22 -26.03
CA PRO A 288 -11.83 -32.19 -25.75
C PRO A 288 -10.42 -31.61 -25.79
N ASN A 289 -10.16 -30.63 -26.66
CA ASN A 289 -8.88 -29.93 -26.78
C ASN A 289 -8.51 -29.17 -25.50
N ASP A 290 -9.46 -28.42 -24.94
CA ASP A 290 -9.27 -27.65 -23.70
C ASP A 290 -9.01 -28.58 -22.51
N ILE A 291 -9.67 -29.74 -22.48
CA ILE A 291 -9.45 -30.79 -21.48
C ILE A 291 -8.08 -31.45 -21.63
N ALA A 292 -7.58 -31.64 -22.84
CA ALA A 292 -6.22 -32.11 -23.08
C ALA A 292 -5.18 -31.12 -22.54
N ILE A 293 -5.35 -29.81 -22.81
CA ILE A 293 -4.49 -28.75 -22.27
C ILE A 293 -4.54 -28.72 -20.73
N ILE A 294 -5.73 -28.73 -20.13
CA ILE A 294 -5.90 -28.77 -18.67
C ILE A 294 -5.24 -30.02 -18.05
N SER A 295 -5.32 -31.18 -18.72
CA SER A 295 -4.71 -32.43 -18.26
C SER A 295 -3.18 -32.40 -18.35
N MET A 296 -2.63 -31.78 -19.40
CA MET A 296 -1.19 -31.55 -19.55
C MET A 296 -0.66 -30.62 -18.45
N LEU A 297 -1.35 -29.51 -18.18
CA LEU A 297 -1.01 -28.59 -17.09
C LEU A 297 -1.02 -29.28 -15.72
N TYR A 298 -1.99 -30.17 -15.47
CA TYR A 298 -2.03 -30.95 -14.23
C TYR A 298 -0.86 -31.95 -14.12
N LYS A 299 -0.41 -32.53 -15.25
CA LYS A 299 0.80 -33.35 -15.30
C LYS A 299 2.06 -32.52 -15.03
N ASP A 300 2.23 -31.37 -15.67
CA ASP A 300 3.39 -30.50 -15.44
C ASP A 300 3.48 -29.99 -14.00
N HIS A 301 2.34 -29.79 -13.33
CA HIS A 301 2.31 -29.52 -11.89
C HIS A 301 2.74 -30.72 -11.04
N LYS A 302 2.32 -31.95 -11.39
CA LYS A 302 2.82 -33.17 -10.71
C LYS A 302 4.32 -33.37 -10.89
N ASP A 303 4.83 -33.00 -12.07
CA ASP A 303 6.25 -33.05 -12.42
C ASP A 303 7.04 -31.84 -11.85
N ASN A 304 6.40 -31.00 -11.02
CA ASN A 304 6.96 -29.77 -10.41
C ASN A 304 7.48 -28.71 -11.40
N LYS A 305 7.09 -28.75 -12.68
CA LYS A 305 7.50 -27.79 -13.71
C LYS A 305 6.76 -26.45 -13.61
N ILE A 306 5.53 -26.46 -13.08
CA ILE A 306 4.71 -25.26 -12.88
C ILE A 306 4.19 -25.19 -11.44
N SER A 307 4.04 -23.97 -10.92
CA SER A 307 3.50 -23.79 -9.57
C SER A 307 2.00 -24.11 -9.49
N ARG A 308 1.51 -24.46 -8.30
CA ARG A 308 0.06 -24.61 -8.03
C ARG A 308 -0.74 -23.35 -8.38
N HIS A 309 -0.15 -22.17 -8.17
CA HIS A 309 -0.79 -20.90 -8.52
C HIS A 309 -0.95 -20.74 -10.04
N GLU A 310 0.11 -21.07 -10.79
CA GLU A 310 0.14 -21.02 -12.25
C GLU A 310 -0.82 -22.04 -12.88
N LEU A 311 -0.90 -23.26 -12.35
CA LEU A 311 -1.93 -24.25 -12.72
C LEU A 311 -3.33 -23.65 -12.56
N ILE A 312 -3.64 -23.07 -11.40
CA ILE A 312 -4.96 -22.48 -11.11
C ILE A 312 -5.26 -21.31 -12.07
N GLN A 313 -4.30 -20.43 -12.34
CA GLN A 313 -4.48 -19.33 -13.29
C GLN A 313 -4.73 -19.81 -14.73
N LYS A 314 -3.95 -20.78 -15.21
CA LYS A 314 -4.11 -21.31 -16.58
C LYS A 314 -5.44 -22.06 -16.73
N VAL A 315 -5.84 -22.89 -15.76
CA VAL A 315 -7.15 -23.57 -15.75
C VAL A 315 -8.30 -22.56 -15.71
N ARG A 316 -8.17 -21.47 -14.94
CA ARG A 316 -9.15 -20.35 -14.93
C ARG A 316 -9.32 -19.69 -16.30
N ARG A 317 -8.22 -19.47 -17.03
CA ARG A 317 -8.26 -18.87 -18.38
C ARG A 317 -8.96 -19.77 -19.40
N ILE A 318 -8.81 -21.09 -19.27
CA ILE A 318 -9.41 -22.07 -20.20
C ILE A 318 -10.88 -22.34 -19.85
N ALA A 319 -11.19 -22.65 -18.58
CA ALA A 319 -12.53 -23.05 -18.15
C ALA A 319 -13.47 -21.86 -17.85
N GLY A 320 -12.92 -20.69 -17.50
CA GLY A 320 -13.67 -19.53 -17.02
C GLY A 320 -14.19 -19.67 -15.57
N ASP A 321 -14.14 -18.58 -14.80
CA ASP A 321 -14.57 -18.61 -13.39
C ASP A 321 -16.06 -18.95 -13.22
N LYS A 322 -16.94 -18.51 -14.13
CA LYS A 322 -18.38 -18.83 -14.07
C LYS A 322 -18.64 -20.34 -14.04
N LEU A 323 -17.97 -21.09 -14.91
CA LEU A 323 -18.08 -22.55 -14.98
C LEU A 323 -17.43 -23.22 -13.75
N LEU A 324 -16.23 -22.79 -13.35
CA LEU A 324 -15.54 -23.32 -12.18
C LEU A 324 -16.37 -23.14 -10.90
N ILE A 325 -17.00 -21.97 -10.71
CA ILE A 325 -17.92 -21.69 -9.59
C ILE A 325 -19.13 -22.63 -9.63
N ALA A 326 -19.76 -22.81 -10.79
CA ALA A 326 -20.91 -23.72 -10.95
C ALA A 326 -20.55 -25.19 -10.65
N VAL A 327 -19.40 -25.67 -11.15
CA VAL A 327 -18.87 -27.02 -10.89
C VAL A 327 -18.57 -27.23 -9.40
N ILE A 328 -17.89 -26.27 -8.76
CA ILE A 328 -17.58 -26.36 -7.32
C ILE A 328 -18.86 -26.28 -6.46
N LYS A 329 -19.82 -25.42 -6.82
CA LYS A 329 -21.11 -25.29 -6.12
C LYS A 329 -21.94 -26.57 -6.21
N SER A 330 -22.03 -27.19 -7.39
CA SER A 330 -22.75 -28.46 -7.58
C SER A 330 -22.07 -29.64 -6.87
N TYR A 331 -20.73 -29.70 -6.84
CA TYR A 331 -19.99 -30.70 -6.07
C TYR A 331 -20.21 -30.56 -4.56
N LYS A 332 -20.23 -29.32 -4.03
CA LYS A 332 -20.57 -29.04 -2.62
C LYS A 332 -21.99 -29.52 -2.29
N ALA A 333 -22.96 -29.29 -3.17
CA ALA A 333 -24.33 -29.77 -2.97
C ALA A 333 -24.40 -31.31 -2.87
N LYS A 334 -23.76 -32.02 -3.83
CA LYS A 334 -23.70 -33.50 -3.83
C LYS A 334 -22.99 -34.08 -2.60
N ARG A 335 -21.94 -33.42 -2.08
CA ARG A 335 -21.28 -33.86 -0.82
C ARG A 335 -22.11 -33.57 0.44
N LYS A 336 -23.04 -32.62 0.41
CA LYS A 336 -23.97 -32.38 1.54
C LYS A 336 -25.07 -33.43 1.57
N THR A 337 -25.67 -33.79 0.44
CA THR A 337 -26.72 -34.82 0.38
C THR A 337 -26.18 -36.21 0.76
N CYS A 338 -24.99 -36.61 0.31
CA CYS A 338 -24.36 -37.86 0.72
C CYS A 338 -23.94 -37.93 2.20
N LYS A 339 -24.02 -36.84 2.97
CA LYS A 339 -23.73 -36.83 4.42
C LYS A 339 -24.97 -36.97 5.31
N ILE A 340 -26.17 -36.91 4.74
CA ILE A 340 -27.44 -36.89 5.49
C ILE A 340 -28.06 -38.30 5.64
N PHE A 341 -27.49 -39.33 5.01
CA PHE A 341 -27.91 -40.73 5.20
C PHE A 341 -26.72 -41.67 5.49
N PRO A 342 -26.68 -42.21 6.72
CA PRO A 342 -26.13 -43.54 6.96
C PRO A 342 -27.06 -44.42 7.83
N LYS A 343 -27.52 -45.56 7.26
CA LYS A 343 -28.26 -46.68 7.90
C LYS A 343 -29.66 -46.32 8.45
N VAL A 344 -30.62 -47.25 8.63
CA VAL A 344 -30.58 -48.73 8.75
C VAL A 344 -31.75 -49.36 7.97
N GLN A 345 -31.56 -50.53 7.35
CA GLN A 345 -32.52 -51.64 7.43
C GLN A 345 -31.80 -52.98 7.18
N THR A 346 -31.21 -53.51 8.24
CA THR A 346 -30.95 -54.95 8.37
C THR A 346 -32.24 -55.61 8.84
N LEU A 347 -32.87 -56.38 7.97
CA LEU A 347 -33.85 -57.39 8.38
C LEU A 347 -33.07 -58.68 8.67
N GLN A 348 -32.92 -59.00 9.96
CA GLN A 348 -32.85 -60.39 10.38
C GLN A 348 -34.28 -60.83 10.64
N HIS A 349 -34.64 -62.01 10.14
CA HIS A 349 -35.69 -62.80 10.75
C HIS A 349 -35.09 -64.17 11.02
N ASP A 350 -35.17 -64.59 12.28
CA ASP A 350 -34.61 -65.85 12.75
C ASP A 350 -35.41 -67.05 12.25
N ASN A 351 -34.74 -68.21 12.25
CA ASN A 351 -35.31 -69.55 12.40
C ASN A 351 -34.48 -70.27 13.46
#